data_AF-A0A1A6HPQ2-F1
#
_entry.id   AF-A0A1A6HPQ2-F1
#
_cell.length_a   1.000
_cell.length_b   1.000
_cell.length_c   1.000
_cell.angle_alpha   90.00
_cell.angle_beta   90.00
_cell.angle_gamma   90.00
#
_symmetry.space_group_name_H-M   'P 1'
#
loop_
_entity.id
_entity.type
_entity.pdbx_description
1 polymer ?
#
loop_
_entity_poly.entity_id
_entity_poly.type
_entity_poly.pdbx_seq_one_letter_code
_entity_poly.pdbx_strand_id
1 'polypeptide(L)'
;MIPIFHDMMDWEQRRSGNFKQVEAKLIDKLDSLMSEGKGDETYRELFNSILLKKIERETWRESGVSLIATVTRLMERLLDYRDCMKMGEVDGKKIGCTVSLLVSNLD
;
A
#
# COMPACT_ATOMS: atom_id res chain seq x y z
N MET A 1 -21.75 2.08 -9.66
CA MET A 1 -20.83 2.32 -8.53
C MET A 1 -19.49 2.79 -9.11
N ILE A 2 -19.02 4.03 -8.87
CA ILE A 2 -19.45 5.00 -7.87
C ILE A 2 -19.63 6.39 -8.53
N PRO A 3 -20.87 6.78 -8.91
CA PRO A 3 -21.18 8.17 -9.30
C PRO A 3 -20.79 9.18 -8.21
N ILE A 4 -20.81 8.80 -6.93
CA ILE A 4 -20.31 9.63 -5.81
C ILE A 4 -18.81 9.99 -5.96
N PHE A 5 -17.98 9.09 -6.49
CA PHE A 5 -16.56 9.36 -6.69
C PHE A 5 -16.35 10.33 -7.86
N HIS A 6 -17.13 10.16 -8.92
CA HIS A 6 -17.17 11.10 -10.04
C HIS A 6 -17.67 12.48 -9.59
N ASP A 7 -18.75 12.54 -8.82
CA ASP A 7 -19.32 13.78 -8.30
C ASP A 7 -18.37 14.47 -7.29
N MET A 8 -17.68 13.69 -6.44
CA MET A 8 -16.67 14.22 -5.53
C MET A 8 -15.47 14.80 -6.29
N MET A 9 -14.99 14.11 -7.32
CA MET A 9 -13.88 14.58 -8.16
C MET A 9 -14.29 15.82 -8.98
N ASP A 10 -15.46 15.80 -9.62
CA ASP A 10 -15.96 16.93 -10.41
C ASP A 10 -16.24 18.16 -9.51
N TRP A 11 -16.78 17.94 -8.30
CA TRP A 11 -16.97 19.00 -7.32
C TRP A 11 -15.64 19.58 -6.81
N GLU A 12 -14.65 18.73 -6.50
CA GLU A 12 -13.35 19.19 -5.99
C GLU A 12 -12.54 19.94 -7.06
N GLN A 13 -12.58 19.46 -8.31
CA GLN A 13 -12.00 20.15 -9.45
C GLN A 13 -12.64 21.53 -9.65
N ARG A 14 -13.97 21.64 -9.60
CA ARG A 14 -14.69 22.91 -9.74
C ARG A 14 -14.40 23.89 -8.58
N ARG A 15 -14.15 23.39 -7.37
CA ARG A 15 -14.04 24.22 -6.16
C ARG A 15 -12.62 24.59 -5.78
N SER A 16 -11.66 23.69 -5.96
CA SER A 16 -10.27 23.86 -5.53
C SER A 16 -9.25 23.81 -6.67
N GLY A 17 -9.69 23.43 -7.89
CA GLY A 17 -8.80 23.31 -9.06
C GLY A 17 -7.70 22.24 -8.91
N ASN A 18 -7.82 21.37 -7.92
CA ASN A 18 -6.91 20.25 -7.67
C ASN A 18 -7.62 19.14 -6.88
N PHE A 19 -7.03 17.95 -6.89
CA PHE A 19 -7.59 16.73 -6.28
C PHE A 19 -6.90 16.32 -4.97
N LYS A 20 -6.21 17.26 -4.30
CA LYS A 20 -5.29 16.91 -3.20
C LYS A 20 -6.00 16.34 -1.97
N GLN A 21 -7.24 16.75 -1.66
CA GLN A 21 -7.91 16.24 -0.46
C GLN A 21 -8.55 14.88 -0.71
N VAL A 22 -9.11 14.64 -1.90
CA VAL A 22 -9.55 13.29 -2.29
C VAL A 22 -8.36 12.34 -2.38
N GLU A 23 -7.23 12.78 -2.95
CA GLU A 23 -5.98 12.02 -2.94
C GLU A 23 -5.55 11.66 -1.52
N ALA A 24 -5.46 12.64 -0.62
CA ALA A 24 -5.05 12.41 0.76
C ALA A 24 -5.98 11.43 1.51
N LYS A 25 -7.31 11.57 1.36
CA LYS A 25 -8.27 10.65 1.99
C LYS A 25 -8.21 9.24 1.42
N LEU A 26 -7.98 9.10 0.12
CA LEU A 26 -7.85 7.80 -0.52
C LEU A 26 -6.57 7.08 -0.04
N ILE A 27 -5.46 7.84 0.02
CA ILE A 27 -4.18 7.37 0.55
C ILE A 27 -4.33 6.91 1.99
N ASP A 28 -4.90 7.74 2.87
CA ASP A 28 -5.09 7.44 4.29
C ASP A 28 -5.92 6.15 4.51
N LYS A 29 -7.00 6.00 3.74
CA LYS A 29 -7.84 4.80 3.81
C LYS A 29 -7.10 3.53 3.36
N LEU A 30 -6.31 3.63 2.30
CA LEU A 30 -5.52 2.51 1.80
C LEU A 30 -4.37 2.15 2.73
N ASP A 31 -3.70 3.15 3.31
CA ASP A 31 -2.66 2.95 4.31
C ASP A 31 -3.18 2.17 5.52
N SER A 32 -4.36 2.54 6.04
CA SER A 32 -5.04 1.77 7.10
C SER A 32 -5.34 0.33 6.68
N LEU A 33 -5.90 0.11 5.49
CA LEU A 33 -6.24 -1.23 5.01
C LEU A 33 -5.01 -2.12 4.84
N MET A 34 -3.93 -1.56 4.28
CA MET A 34 -2.66 -2.27 4.09
C MET A 34 -1.98 -2.58 5.43
N SER A 35 -2.05 -1.64 6.39
CA SER A 35 -1.55 -1.82 7.77
C SER A 35 -2.32 -2.91 8.53
N GLU A 36 -3.62 -3.08 8.25
CA GLU A 36 -4.43 -4.19 8.76
C GLU A 36 -4.08 -5.56 8.13
N GLY A 37 -3.09 -5.60 7.23
CA GLY A 37 -2.68 -6.82 6.52
C GLY A 37 -3.63 -7.22 5.39
N LYS A 38 -4.58 -6.35 5.02
CA LYS A 38 -5.56 -6.60 3.95
C LYS A 38 -5.00 -6.11 2.61
N GLY A 39 -4.15 -6.93 2.00
CA GLY A 39 -3.60 -6.66 0.67
C GLY A 39 -2.34 -7.48 0.38
N ASP A 40 -2.21 -7.95 -0.86
CA ASP A 40 -1.04 -8.64 -1.38
C ASP A 40 -0.58 -8.02 -2.71
N GLU A 41 0.49 -8.56 -3.27
CA GLU A 41 1.04 -8.05 -4.53
C GLU A 41 0.05 -8.18 -5.69
N THR A 42 -0.72 -9.27 -5.72
CA THR A 42 -1.81 -9.48 -6.68
C THR A 42 -2.87 -8.38 -6.59
N TYR A 43 -3.27 -7.99 -5.38
CA TYR A 43 -4.22 -6.92 -5.14
C TYR A 43 -3.69 -5.57 -5.65
N ARG A 44 -2.40 -5.27 -5.45
CA ARG A 44 -1.75 -4.06 -6.01
C ARG A 44 -1.84 -4.03 -7.54
N GLU A 45 -1.48 -5.13 -8.20
CA GLU A 45 -1.53 -5.22 -9.66
C GLU A 45 -2.95 -5.08 -10.22
N LEU A 46 -3.92 -5.78 -9.60
CA LEU A 46 -5.32 -5.70 -9.97
C LEU A 46 -5.88 -4.29 -9.75
N PHE A 47 -5.53 -3.65 -8.63
CA PHE A 47 -5.95 -2.29 -8.31
C PHE A 47 -5.47 -1.31 -9.39
N ASN A 48 -4.17 -1.36 -9.73
CA ASN A 48 -3.60 -0.50 -10.77
C ASN A 48 -4.26 -0.75 -12.14
N SER A 49 -4.36 -2.01 -12.57
CA SER A 49 -4.92 -2.37 -13.88
C SER A 49 -6.40 -1.98 -14.03
N ILE A 50 -7.23 -2.30 -13.02
CA ILE A 50 -8.66 -2.02 -13.05
C ILE A 50 -8.91 -0.51 -13.02
N LEU A 51 -8.20 0.24 -12.18
CA LEU A 51 -8.39 1.68 -12.09
C LEU A 51 -7.89 2.39 -13.35
N LEU A 52 -6.72 2.03 -13.88
CA LEU A 52 -6.21 2.62 -15.13
C LEU A 52 -7.20 2.42 -16.28
N LYS A 53 -7.74 1.20 -16.42
CA LYS A 53 -8.76 0.90 -17.44
C LYS A 53 -10.05 1.67 -17.23
N LYS A 54 -10.41 1.95 -15.97
CA LYS A 54 -11.63 2.68 -15.63
C LYS A 54 -11.52 4.17 -15.88
N ILE A 55 -10.37 4.78 -15.58
CA ILE A 55 -10.14 6.22 -15.79
C ILE A 55 -9.77 6.58 -17.23
N GLU A 56 -9.49 5.59 -18.09
CA GLU A 56 -9.12 5.80 -19.50
C GLU A 56 -10.17 6.63 -20.27
N ARG A 57 -11.44 6.49 -19.90
CA ARG A 57 -12.60 7.17 -20.53
C ARG A 57 -13.05 8.42 -19.80
N GLU A 58 -12.38 8.80 -18.72
CA GLU A 58 -12.76 9.91 -17.86
C GLU A 58 -12.05 11.21 -18.25
N THR A 59 -12.72 12.35 -18.11
CA THR A 59 -12.16 13.68 -18.46
C THR A 59 -10.99 14.09 -17.57
N TRP A 60 -10.90 13.51 -16.38
CA TRP A 60 -9.84 13.74 -15.39
C TRP A 60 -8.74 12.67 -15.42
N ARG A 61 -8.63 11.91 -16.52
CA ARG A 61 -7.65 10.81 -16.70
C ARG A 61 -6.24 11.20 -16.27
N GLU A 62 -5.73 12.36 -16.68
CA GLU A 62 -4.34 12.75 -16.37
C GLU A 62 -4.11 12.86 -14.85
N SER A 63 -5.03 13.51 -14.14
CA SER A 63 -4.98 13.59 -12.68
C SER A 63 -5.23 12.25 -12.00
N GLY A 64 -6.14 11.44 -12.56
CA GLY A 64 -6.41 10.07 -12.09
C GLY A 64 -5.19 9.16 -12.23
N VAL A 65 -4.43 9.24 -13.32
CA VAL A 65 -3.20 8.46 -13.54
C VAL A 65 -2.18 8.83 -12.48
N SER A 66 -2.00 10.11 -12.17
CA SER A 66 -1.09 10.55 -11.10
C SER A 66 -1.51 9.98 -9.74
N LEU A 67 -2.80 10.04 -9.41
CA LEU A 67 -3.34 9.49 -8.16
C LEU A 67 -3.10 7.98 -8.06
N ILE A 68 -3.41 7.23 -9.11
CA ILE A 68 -3.21 5.78 -9.15
C ILE A 68 -1.73 5.45 -9.01
N ALA A 69 -0.84 6.21 -9.65
CA ALA A 69 0.60 6.02 -9.53
C ALA A 69 1.09 6.26 -8.09
N THR A 70 0.65 7.35 -7.45
CA THR A 70 0.96 7.63 -6.04
C THR A 70 0.52 6.49 -5.13
N VAL A 71 -0.72 6.03 -5.30
CA VAL A 71 -1.31 4.96 -4.48
C VAL A 71 -0.62 3.61 -4.72
N THR A 72 -0.35 3.25 -5.97
CA THR A 72 0.32 1.99 -6.32
C THR A 72 1.72 1.92 -5.71
N ARG A 73 2.45 3.04 -5.74
CA ARG A 73 3.79 3.17 -5.16
C ARG A 73 3.78 3.15 -3.63
N LEU A 74 2.72 3.66 -3.00
CA LEU A 74 2.52 3.51 -1.56
C LEU A 74 2.31 2.05 -1.18
N MET A 75 1.43 1.34 -1.90
CA MET A 75 1.15 -0.07 -1.65
C MET A 75 2.40 -0.93 -1.78
N GLU A 76 3.22 -0.70 -2.82
CA GLU A 76 4.52 -1.35 -2.99
C GLU A 76 5.41 -1.17 -1.76
N ARG A 77 5.59 0.07 -1.28
CA ARG A 77 6.39 0.36 -0.08
C ARG A 77 5.87 -0.32 1.19
N LEU A 78 4.54 -0.41 1.35
CA LEU A 78 3.93 -1.07 2.50
C LEU A 78 4.09 -2.59 2.45
N LEU A 79 4.00 -3.18 1.25
CA LEU A 79 4.28 -4.60 1.03
C LEU A 79 5.76 -4.92 1.30
N ASP A 80 6.67 -4.11 0.76
CA ASP A 80 8.12 -4.22 1.01
C ASP A 80 8.45 -4.11 2.50
N TYR A 81 7.83 -3.16 3.20
CA TYR A 81 8.02 -2.99 4.64
C TYR A 81 7.58 -4.23 5.41
N ARG A 82 6.40 -4.80 5.08
CA ARG A 82 5.91 -6.03 5.70
C ARG A 82 6.83 -7.21 5.45
N ASP A 83 7.35 -7.35 4.24
CA ASP A 83 8.21 -8.46 3.87
C ASP A 83 9.59 -8.32 4.54
N CYS A 84 10.15 -7.11 4.62
CA CYS A 84 11.34 -6.82 5.42
C CYS A 84 11.15 -7.13 6.92
N MET A 85 10.00 -6.73 7.48
CA MET A 85 9.72 -6.95 8.90
C MET A 85 9.57 -8.44 9.23
N LYS A 86 8.95 -9.21 8.32
CA LYS A 86 8.89 -10.68 8.42
C LYS A 86 10.26 -11.34 8.35
N MET A 87 11.20 -10.81 7.57
CA MET A 87 12.57 -11.33 7.50
C MET A 87 13.39 -11.01 8.76
N GLY A 88 13.12 -9.88 9.44
CA GLY A 88 13.80 -9.47 10.67
C GLY A 88 13.50 -10.36 11.89
N GLU A 89 12.30 -10.97 11.98
CA GLU A 89 11.98 -11.89 13.08
C GLU A 89 12.64 -13.28 12.97
N VAL A 90 13.08 -13.68 11.78
CA VAL A 90 13.72 -14.98 11.56
C VAL A 90 15.20 -14.97 11.95
N ASP A 91 15.87 -13.81 11.89
CA ASP A 91 17.29 -13.70 12.23
C ASP A 91 17.54 -13.60 13.76
N GLY A 92 16.55 -13.12 14.52
CA GLY A 92 16.62 -13.07 15.99
C GLY A 92 16.54 -14.44 16.70
N LYS A 93 16.19 -15.52 15.99
CA LYS A 93 16.07 -16.88 16.56
C LYS A 93 17.20 -17.85 16.18
N LYS A 94 18.25 -17.39 15.48
CA LYS A 94 19.42 -18.23 15.14
C LYS A 94 20.72 -17.90 15.88
N ILE A 95 20.71 -16.96 16.84
CA ILE A 95 21.87 -16.70 17.71
C ILE A 95 21.54 -17.09 19.16
N GLY A 96 21.31 -18.39 19.37
CA GLY A 96 21.07 -18.96 20.70
C GLY A 96 21.40 -20.44 20.80
N CYS A 97 22.24 -20.98 19.90
CA CYS A 97 22.53 -22.41 19.82
C CYS A 97 24.02 -22.77 19.96
N THR A 98 24.83 -21.94 20.64
CA THR A 98 26.26 -22.29 20.88
C THR A 98 26.74 -22.03 22.30
N VAL A 99 25.85 -21.93 23.30
CA VAL A 99 26.26 -21.87 24.72
C VAL A 99 25.51 -22.92 25.55
N SER A 100 25.51 -24.17 25.10
CA SER A 100 25.09 -25.32 25.93
C SER A 100 26.00 -26.55 25.81
N LEU A 101 27.21 -26.40 25.26
CA LEU A 101 28.18 -27.50 25.19
C LEU A 101 29.38 -27.34 26.14
N LEU A 102 29.45 -26.29 26.96
CA LEU A 102 30.57 -26.06 27.90
C LEU A 102 30.23 -26.23 29.39
N VAL A 103 29.09 -26.82 29.75
CA VAL A 103 28.77 -27.17 31.16
C VAL A 103 28.26 -28.61 31.26
N SER A 104 28.93 -29.54 30.57
CA SER A 104 28.69 -30.99 30.78
C SER A 104 29.96 -31.84 30.67
N ASN A 105 31.15 -31.22 30.76
CA ASN A 105 32.43 -31.93 30.89
C ASN A 105 33.25 -31.34 32.04
N LEU A 106 32.63 -31.26 33.23
CA LEU A 106 33.37 -31.17 34.48
C LEU A 106 32.66 -32.04 35.52
N ASP A 107 32.62 -33.35 35.23
CA ASP A 107 32.56 -34.41 36.24
C ASP A 107 33.83 -35.26 36.05
#